data_AF-A0A512N6P5-F1
#
_entry.id   AF-A0A512N6P5-F1
#
_cell.length_a   1.000
_cell.length_b   1.000
_cell.length_c   1.000
_cell.angle_alpha   90.00
_cell.angle_beta   90.00
_cell.angle_gamma   90.00
#
_symmetry.space_group_name_H-M   'P 1'
#
loop_
_entity.id
_entity.type
_entity.pdbx_description
1 polymer ?
#
loop_
_entity_poly.entity_id
_entity_poly.type
_entity_poly.pdbx_seq_one_letter_code
_entity_poly.pdbx_strand_id
1 'polypeptide(L)'
;MGTHQVELSDVHSGPPPSRKRLLAPLRYLSIKHPEKSVYDFVVPAAWTLALFAGYCFVEPKPQLFGDSGLIKLVRDLLIMAVPFMVGALAAVAMGAPGLHLDRRIVGAPLLLDGEALTLRQFVCYLLGYLCFIGLAMLIATVGAALLHDAILVWTKARPNVRQTILFTGAFGLSAALSVLTVTVLWALYFLTAVVNRTDG
;
A
#
# COMPACT_ATOMS: atom_id res chain seq x y z
N MET A 1 8.83 16.73 -36.29
CA MET A 1 8.58 17.05 -34.88
C MET A 1 9.07 15.88 -34.05
N GLY A 2 10.27 16.02 -33.49
CA GLY A 2 10.94 14.92 -32.79
C GLY A 2 10.32 14.65 -31.43
N THR A 3 9.92 13.40 -31.20
CA THR A 3 9.58 12.91 -29.87
C THR A 3 10.86 12.86 -29.05
N HIS A 4 11.06 13.82 -28.15
CA HIS A 4 12.06 13.70 -27.09
C HIS A 4 11.66 12.50 -26.22
N GLN A 5 12.21 11.33 -26.52
CA GLN A 5 12.26 10.23 -25.58
C GLN A 5 13.07 10.74 -24.39
N VAL A 6 12.44 10.74 -23.22
CA VAL A 6 13.10 11.07 -21.96
C VAL A 6 14.16 9.98 -21.75
N GLU A 7 15.41 10.28 -22.09
CA GLU A 7 16.56 9.47 -21.70
C GLU A 7 16.62 9.47 -20.17
N LEU A 8 16.21 8.36 -19.59
CA LEU A 8 16.43 8.10 -18.17
C LEU A 8 17.94 7.97 -17.97
N SER A 9 18.59 9.03 -17.48
CA SER A 9 20.00 9.02 -17.07
C SER A 9 20.31 7.88 -16.08
N ASP A 10 19.28 7.37 -15.38
CA ASP A 10 19.37 6.23 -14.48
C ASP A 10 19.70 4.88 -15.17
N VAL A 11 19.53 4.77 -16.50
CA VAL A 11 19.82 3.54 -17.27
C VAL A 11 21.27 3.51 -17.80
N HIS A 12 21.84 4.67 -18.13
CA HIS A 12 23.24 4.79 -18.59
C HIS A 12 24.24 5.13 -17.48
N SER A 13 23.78 5.76 -16.40
CA SER A 13 24.59 6.11 -15.22
C SER A 13 23.83 5.66 -13.97
N GLY A 14 23.78 4.35 -13.74
CA GLY A 14 23.18 3.83 -12.51
C GLY A 14 23.84 4.48 -11.29
N PRO A 15 23.08 5.06 -10.34
CA PRO A 15 23.66 5.56 -9.10
C PRO A 15 24.43 4.42 -8.40
N PRO A 16 25.53 4.74 -7.68
CA PRO A 16 26.42 3.75 -7.09
C PRO A 16 25.61 2.70 -6.31
N PRO A 17 26.02 1.42 -6.30
CA PRO A 17 25.22 0.30 -5.80
C PRO A 17 24.81 0.54 -4.35
N SER A 18 23.60 1.08 -4.19
CA SER A 18 23.07 1.52 -2.92
C SER A 18 22.14 0.43 -2.42
N ARG A 19 22.32 0.03 -1.15
CA ARG A 19 21.47 -0.93 -0.41
C ARG A 19 19.97 -0.56 -0.45
N LYS A 20 19.63 0.65 -0.89
CA LYS A 20 18.27 1.18 -1.07
C LYS A 20 17.51 0.60 -2.28
N ARG A 21 18.14 -0.23 -3.14
CA ARG A 21 17.43 -0.86 -4.29
C ARG A 21 16.27 -1.78 -3.85
N LEU A 22 16.41 -2.48 -2.72
CA LEU A 22 15.32 -3.30 -2.16
C LEU A 22 14.13 -2.46 -1.65
N LEU A 23 14.38 -1.17 -1.36
CA LEU A 23 13.39 -0.18 -0.96
C LEU A 23 12.98 0.71 -2.14
N ALA A 24 13.29 0.33 -3.39
CA ALA A 24 12.86 1.06 -4.57
C ALA A 24 11.33 1.32 -4.61
N PRO A 25 10.45 0.40 -4.16
CA PRO A 25 9.01 0.68 -4.08
C PRO A 25 8.65 1.84 -3.15
N LEU A 26 9.45 2.12 -2.11
CA LEU A 26 9.23 3.22 -1.17
C LEU A 26 9.55 4.59 -1.79
N ARG A 27 10.19 4.66 -2.97
CA ARG A 27 10.33 5.92 -3.72
C ARG A 27 8.98 6.54 -4.08
N TYR A 28 7.90 5.75 -4.10
CA TYR A 28 6.54 6.27 -4.21
C TYR A 28 6.25 7.39 -3.22
N LEU A 29 6.65 7.24 -1.94
CA LEU A 29 6.42 8.24 -0.90
C LEU A 29 7.11 9.58 -1.20
N SER A 30 8.22 9.57 -1.97
CA SER A 30 8.96 10.77 -2.39
C SER A 30 8.27 11.58 -3.49
N ILE A 31 7.27 11.01 -4.18
CA ILE A 31 6.53 11.72 -5.24
C ILE A 31 5.73 12.86 -4.62
N LYS A 32 5.91 14.09 -5.11
CA LYS A 32 5.19 15.26 -4.61
C LYS A 32 3.93 15.51 -5.43
N HIS A 33 2.80 15.62 -4.76
CA HIS A 33 1.52 16.04 -5.34
C HIS A 33 0.67 16.70 -4.25
N PRO A 34 0.00 17.84 -4.51
CA PRO A 34 -0.75 18.58 -3.50
C PRO A 34 -1.89 17.75 -2.88
N GLU A 35 -2.57 16.91 -3.67
CA GLU A 35 -3.66 16.06 -3.17
C GLU A 35 -3.16 14.78 -2.48
N LYS A 36 -1.90 14.39 -2.69
CA LYS A 36 -1.39 13.11 -2.19
C LYS A 36 -1.29 13.05 -0.66
N SER A 37 -0.99 14.17 0.02
CA SER A 37 -0.93 14.16 1.49
C SER A 37 -2.29 13.85 2.13
N VAL A 38 -3.39 14.21 1.47
CA VAL A 38 -4.74 13.94 1.93
C VAL A 38 -5.04 12.45 1.83
N TYR A 39 -4.77 11.83 0.67
CA TYR A 39 -5.05 10.41 0.45
C TYR A 39 -4.05 9.46 1.14
N ASP A 40 -2.81 9.89 1.39
CA ASP A 40 -1.81 9.06 2.08
C ASP A 40 -1.93 9.11 3.60
N PHE A 41 -2.41 10.23 4.17
CA PHE A 41 -2.41 10.43 5.64
C PHE A 41 -3.78 10.75 6.22
N VAL A 42 -4.51 11.71 5.66
CA VAL A 42 -5.76 12.20 6.26
C VAL A 42 -6.89 11.16 6.10
N VAL A 43 -7.09 10.67 4.88
CA VAL A 43 -8.15 9.68 4.59
C VAL A 43 -7.88 8.35 5.32
N PRO A 44 -6.64 7.79 5.31
CA PRO A 44 -6.36 6.58 6.06
C PRO A 44 -6.52 6.76 7.56
N ALA A 45 -6.14 7.91 8.13
CA ALA A 45 -6.33 8.18 9.56
C ALA A 45 -7.82 8.22 9.94
N ALA A 46 -8.64 8.92 9.15
CA ALA A 46 -10.08 8.98 9.37
C ALA A 46 -10.73 7.58 9.28
N TRP A 47 -10.36 6.80 8.26
CA TRP A 47 -10.88 5.45 8.07
C TRP A 47 -10.37 4.46 9.12
N THR A 48 -9.15 4.63 9.61
CA THR A 48 -8.61 3.87 10.75
C THR A 48 -9.46 4.09 12.00
N LEU A 49 -9.76 5.35 12.31
CA LEU A 49 -10.58 5.69 13.46
C LEU A 49 -11.99 5.11 13.34
N ALA A 50 -12.58 5.16 12.14
CA ALA A 50 -13.90 4.57 11.89
C ALA A 50 -13.90 3.04 12.10
N LEU A 51 -12.92 2.33 11.52
CA LEU A 51 -12.80 0.86 11.68
C LEU A 51 -12.54 0.48 13.14
N PHE A 52 -11.68 1.23 13.83
CA PHE A 52 -11.36 0.98 15.22
C PHE A 52 -12.52 1.27 16.16
N ALA A 53 -13.25 2.36 15.94
CA ALA A 53 -14.48 2.67 16.65
C ALA A 53 -15.51 1.55 16.43
N GLY A 54 -15.70 1.10 15.19
CA GLY A 54 -16.57 -0.03 14.86
C GLY A 54 -16.19 -1.29 15.65
N TYR A 55 -14.91 -1.63 15.73
CA TYR A 55 -14.43 -2.74 16.56
C TYR A 55 -14.75 -2.57 18.05
N CYS A 56 -14.71 -1.34 18.57
CA CYS A 56 -15.03 -1.07 19.98
C CYS A 56 -16.52 -1.18 20.31
N PHE A 57 -17.40 -0.88 19.36
CA PHE A 57 -18.86 -0.90 19.56
C PHE A 57 -19.53 -2.26 19.28
N VAL A 58 -18.85 -3.19 18.61
CA VAL A 58 -19.41 -4.52 18.32
C VAL A 58 -19.27 -5.46 19.53
N GLU A 59 -20.40 -5.98 20.00
CA GLU A 59 -20.48 -7.04 21.01
C GLU A 59 -21.21 -8.28 20.45
N PRO A 60 -20.67 -9.51 20.61
CA PRO A 60 -19.40 -9.84 21.25
C PRO A 60 -18.19 -9.42 20.40
N LYS A 61 -17.11 -9.00 21.08
CA LYS A 61 -15.90 -8.52 20.40
C LYS A 61 -15.32 -9.61 19.49
N PRO A 62 -15.09 -9.33 18.20
CA PRO A 62 -14.52 -10.30 17.30
C PRO A 62 -13.12 -10.70 17.78
N GLN A 63 -12.81 -11.99 17.68
CA GLN A 63 -11.52 -12.50 18.14
C GLN A 63 -10.42 -11.98 17.22
N LEU A 64 -9.35 -11.43 17.81
CA LEU A 64 -8.21 -10.95 17.03
C LEU A 64 -7.33 -12.11 16.56
N PHE A 65 -7.14 -13.09 17.44
CA PHE A 65 -6.39 -14.33 17.23
C PHE A 65 -7.32 -15.54 17.37
N GLY A 66 -6.95 -16.66 16.73
CA GLY A 66 -7.74 -17.89 16.70
C GLY A 66 -8.12 -18.32 15.29
N ASP A 67 -8.77 -19.48 15.16
CA ASP A 67 -9.10 -20.07 13.86
C ASP A 67 -10.12 -19.29 13.03
N SER A 68 -10.88 -18.41 13.67
CA SER A 68 -11.79 -17.43 13.07
C SER A 68 -11.35 -15.99 13.37
N GLY A 69 -10.09 -15.80 13.75
CA GLY A 69 -9.55 -14.50 14.14
C GLY A 69 -9.33 -13.55 12.97
N LEU A 70 -9.46 -12.24 13.23
CA LEU A 70 -9.26 -11.18 12.22
C LEU A 70 -7.88 -11.26 11.55
N ILE A 71 -6.82 -11.59 12.30
CA ILE A 71 -5.45 -11.70 11.74
C ILE A 71 -5.37 -12.80 10.68
N LYS A 72 -6.04 -13.93 10.89
CA LYS A 72 -6.08 -15.04 9.93
C LYS A 72 -6.80 -14.62 8.66
N LEU A 73 -7.96 -13.97 8.79
CA LEU A 73 -8.72 -13.46 7.64
C LEU A 73 -7.90 -12.46 6.81
N VAL A 74 -7.22 -11.52 7.46
CA VAL A 74 -6.36 -10.54 6.78
C VAL A 74 -5.17 -11.21 6.10
N ARG A 75 -4.52 -12.16 6.77
CA ARG A 75 -3.43 -12.95 6.18
C ARG A 75 -3.91 -13.68 4.93
N ASP A 76 -5.04 -14.36 5.00
CA ASP A 76 -5.58 -15.16 3.89
C ASP A 76 -6.00 -14.26 2.71
N LEU A 77 -6.53 -13.06 2.99
CA LEU A 77 -6.76 -12.02 1.98
C LEU A 77 -5.45 -11.56 1.32
N LEU A 78 -4.41 -11.26 2.12
CA LEU A 78 -3.11 -10.79 1.62
C LEU A 78 -2.39 -11.86 0.77
N ILE A 79 -2.51 -13.14 1.11
CA ILE A 79 -1.95 -14.25 0.32
C ILE A 79 -2.49 -14.23 -1.12
N MET A 80 -3.75 -13.85 -1.31
CA MET A 80 -4.36 -13.76 -2.65
C MET A 80 -4.14 -12.38 -3.29
N ALA A 81 -4.22 -11.31 -2.51
CA ALA A 81 -4.12 -9.95 -3.01
C ALA A 81 -2.70 -9.59 -3.48
N VAL A 82 -1.66 -9.99 -2.75
CA VAL A 82 -0.27 -9.63 -3.09
C VAL A 82 0.16 -10.14 -4.46
N PRO A 83 -0.02 -11.44 -4.80
CA PRO A 83 0.28 -11.93 -6.15
C PRO A 83 -0.53 -11.23 -7.24
N PHE A 84 -1.80 -10.92 -6.98
CA PHE A 84 -2.65 -10.20 -7.92
C PHE A 84 -2.11 -8.78 -8.20
N MET A 85 -1.70 -8.05 -7.16
CA MET A 85 -1.10 -6.72 -7.31
C MET A 85 0.24 -6.77 -8.05
N VAL A 86 1.06 -7.79 -7.81
CA VAL A 86 2.32 -8.02 -8.56
C VAL A 86 2.02 -8.33 -10.03
N GLY A 87 0.97 -9.11 -10.31
CA GLY A 87 0.49 -9.36 -11.67
C GLY A 87 0.01 -8.09 -12.38
N ALA A 88 -0.77 -7.25 -11.69
CA ALA A 88 -1.21 -5.95 -12.21
C ALA A 88 -0.02 -5.01 -12.49
N LEU A 89 0.97 -4.99 -11.58
CA LEU A 89 2.22 -4.24 -11.79
C LEU A 89 2.96 -4.72 -13.04
N ALA A 90 3.12 -6.04 -13.20
CA ALA A 90 3.76 -6.62 -14.38
C ALA A 90 2.99 -6.30 -15.67
N ALA A 91 1.66 -6.36 -15.64
CA ALA A 91 0.81 -6.03 -16.77
C ALA A 91 0.94 -4.56 -17.18
N VAL A 92 0.99 -3.63 -16.23
CA VAL A 92 1.19 -2.19 -16.52
C VAL A 92 2.62 -1.91 -16.98
N ALA A 93 3.61 -2.62 -16.44
CA ALA A 93 5.02 -2.43 -16.80
C ALA A 93 5.36 -3.00 -18.19
N MET A 94 4.78 -4.15 -18.56
CA MET A 94 5.01 -4.83 -19.84
C MET A 94 3.99 -4.47 -20.92
N GLY A 95 2.87 -3.84 -20.52
CA GLY A 95 1.81 -3.46 -21.43
C GLY A 95 2.36 -2.64 -22.61
N ALA A 96 1.88 -2.96 -23.82
CA ALA A 96 2.32 -2.27 -25.03
C ALA A 96 2.18 -0.75 -24.85
N PRO A 97 3.17 0.06 -25.27
CA PRO A 97 3.13 1.51 -25.12
C PRO A 97 1.91 2.07 -25.88
N GLY A 98 0.84 2.34 -25.13
CA GLY A 98 -0.35 3.01 -25.61
C GLY A 98 -0.24 4.51 -25.34
N LEU A 99 -0.78 5.33 -26.24
CA LEU A 99 -0.78 6.80 -26.12
C LEU A 99 -1.39 7.30 -24.79
N HIS A 100 -2.18 6.48 -24.08
CA HIS A 100 -2.88 6.86 -22.85
C HIS A 100 -2.06 6.64 -21.57
N LEU A 101 -1.16 5.65 -21.53
CA LEU A 101 -0.31 5.36 -20.35
C LEU A 101 1.01 6.15 -20.36
N ASP A 102 1.48 6.54 -21.55
CA ASP A 102 2.75 7.27 -21.70
C ASP A 102 2.60 8.79 -21.71
N ARG A 103 1.37 9.28 -21.60
CA ARG A 103 1.09 10.71 -21.41
C ARG A 103 1.54 11.17 -20.03
N ARG A 104 1.99 12.43 -19.98
CA ARG A 104 2.04 13.18 -18.73
C ARG A 104 0.62 13.42 -18.26
N ILE A 105 0.41 13.34 -16.95
CA ILE A 105 -0.90 13.62 -16.37
C ILE A 105 -1.24 15.09 -16.64
N VAL A 106 -2.38 15.34 -17.28
CA VAL A 106 -2.90 16.68 -17.52
C VAL A 106 -3.48 17.21 -16.20
N GLY A 107 -2.91 18.30 -15.67
CA GLY A 107 -3.27 18.85 -14.36
C GLY A 107 -2.04 19.19 -13.51
N ALA A 108 -2.10 18.92 -12.20
CA ALA A 108 -0.96 19.13 -11.30
C ALA A 108 0.16 18.11 -11.59
N PRO A 109 1.40 18.54 -11.88
CA PRO A 109 2.48 17.63 -12.24
C PRO A 109 2.87 16.76 -11.05
N LEU A 110 2.92 15.44 -11.27
CA LEU A 110 3.56 14.50 -10.34
C LEU A 110 5.07 14.61 -10.50
N LEU A 111 5.73 15.11 -9.46
CA LEU A 111 7.18 15.33 -9.48
C LEU A 111 7.88 14.28 -8.62
N LEU A 112 8.86 13.57 -9.19
CA LEU A 112 9.83 12.77 -8.45
C LEU A 112 11.21 13.39 -8.69
N ASP A 113 11.90 13.78 -7.61
CA ASP A 113 13.24 14.36 -7.68
C ASP A 113 13.36 15.60 -8.61
N GLY A 114 12.24 16.30 -8.85
CA GLY A 114 12.16 17.48 -9.73
C GLY A 114 11.68 17.17 -11.16
N GLU A 115 11.59 15.90 -11.53
CA GLU A 115 11.17 15.45 -12.87
C GLU A 115 9.69 15.06 -12.92
N ALA A 116 9.02 15.42 -14.01
CA ALA A 116 7.62 15.10 -14.23
C ALA A 116 7.45 13.65 -14.71
N LEU A 117 6.71 12.86 -13.93
CA LEU A 117 6.46 11.44 -14.24
C LEU A 117 5.38 11.25 -15.29
N THR A 118 5.51 10.19 -16.09
CA THR A 118 4.40 9.68 -16.90
C THR A 118 3.41 8.91 -16.03
N LEU A 119 2.17 8.77 -16.51
CA LEU A 119 1.14 7.99 -15.82
C LEU A 119 1.60 6.54 -15.56
N ARG A 120 2.22 5.88 -16.55
CA ARG A 120 2.79 4.54 -16.40
C ARG A 120 3.81 4.46 -15.27
N GLN A 121 4.76 5.39 -15.23
CA GLN A 121 5.77 5.41 -14.18
C GLN A 121 5.14 5.58 -12.80
N PHE A 122 4.19 6.51 -12.66
CA PHE A 122 3.47 6.72 -11.40
C PHE A 122 2.71 5.47 -10.95
N VAL A 123 1.92 4.85 -11.83
CA VAL A 123 1.16 3.65 -11.52
C VAL A 123 2.07 2.47 -11.17
N CYS A 124 3.21 2.32 -11.84
CA CYS A 124 4.21 1.32 -11.48
C CYS A 124 4.79 1.56 -10.07
N TYR A 125 5.11 2.80 -9.71
CA TYR A 125 5.57 3.11 -8.35
C TYR A 125 4.48 2.87 -7.30
N LEU A 126 3.22 3.22 -7.61
CA LEU A 126 2.07 3.02 -6.73
C LEU A 126 1.78 1.53 -6.49
N LEU A 127 1.67 0.74 -7.56
CA LEU A 127 1.45 -0.71 -7.46
C LEU A 127 2.65 -1.41 -6.81
N GLY A 128 3.87 -0.96 -7.08
CA GLY A 128 5.07 -1.44 -6.40
C GLY A 128 5.02 -1.21 -4.89
N TYR A 129 4.65 0.00 -4.47
CA TYR A 129 4.46 0.34 -3.05
C TYR A 129 3.39 -0.51 -2.39
N LEU A 130 2.28 -0.77 -3.09
CA LEU A 130 1.18 -1.58 -2.62
C LEU A 130 1.60 -3.05 -2.41
N CYS A 131 2.36 -3.61 -3.35
CA CYS A 131 2.95 -4.94 -3.21
C CYS A 131 3.90 -5.01 -2.00
N PHE A 132 4.72 -3.98 -1.81
CA PHE A 132 5.66 -3.90 -0.69
C PHE A 132 4.94 -3.85 0.67
N ILE A 133 3.93 -2.99 0.81
CA ILE A 133 3.12 -2.93 2.05
C ILE A 133 2.35 -4.22 2.27
N GLY A 134 1.73 -4.77 1.23
CA GLY A 134 0.98 -6.02 1.34
C GLY A 134 1.87 -7.17 1.82
N LEU A 135 3.09 -7.28 1.28
CA LEU A 135 4.07 -8.28 1.71
C LEU A 135 4.58 -8.02 3.13
N ALA A 136 4.87 -6.77 3.49
CA ALA A 136 5.27 -6.42 4.86
C ALA A 136 4.16 -6.74 5.86
N MET A 137 2.90 -6.46 5.52
CA MET A 137 1.73 -6.78 6.34
C MET A 137 1.50 -8.30 6.44
N LEU A 138 1.75 -9.05 5.37
CA LEU A 138 1.67 -10.50 5.38
C LEU A 138 2.71 -11.09 6.34
N ILE A 139 3.96 -10.62 6.27
CA ILE A 139 5.02 -11.03 7.21
C ILE A 139 4.64 -10.66 8.65
N ALA A 140 4.11 -9.45 8.87
CA ALA A 140 3.70 -9.00 10.20
C ALA A 140 2.54 -9.83 10.77
N THR A 141 1.54 -10.18 9.96
CA THR A 141 0.40 -11.01 10.39
C THR A 141 0.80 -12.45 10.68
N VAL A 142 1.69 -13.04 9.86
CA VAL A 142 2.27 -14.37 10.13
C VAL A 142 3.12 -14.34 11.40
N GLY A 143 3.97 -13.31 11.56
CA GLY A 143 4.77 -13.13 12.78
C GLY A 143 3.91 -12.98 14.04
N ALA A 144 2.85 -12.18 13.96
CA ALA A 144 1.89 -12.01 15.05
C ALA A 144 1.19 -13.34 15.42
N ALA A 145 0.83 -14.15 14.41
CA ALA A 145 0.23 -15.46 14.65
C ALA A 145 1.21 -16.44 15.32
N LEU A 146 2.50 -16.43 14.93
CA LEU A 146 3.53 -17.27 15.55
C LEU A 146 3.84 -16.84 17.00
N LEU A 147 3.80 -15.55 17.28
CA LEU A 147 4.04 -14.99 18.60
C LEU A 147 2.84 -15.16 19.55
N HIS A 148 1.66 -15.48 19.03
CA HIS A 148 0.42 -15.56 19.81
C HIS A 148 0.55 -16.48 21.03
N ASP A 149 1.06 -17.69 20.84
CA ASP A 149 1.13 -18.69 21.92
C ASP A 149 2.15 -18.27 22.99
N ALA A 150 3.27 -17.66 22.58
CA ALA A 150 4.24 -17.09 23.51
C ALA A 150 3.63 -15.93 24.31
N ILE A 151 2.84 -15.06 23.67
CA ILE A 151 2.15 -13.94 24.31
C ILE A 151 1.10 -14.44 25.31
N LEU A 152 0.35 -15.50 25.01
CA LEU A 152 -0.64 -16.06 25.94
C LEU A 152 0.00 -16.61 27.22
N VAL A 153 1.14 -17.30 27.11
CA VAL A 153 1.87 -17.81 28.28
C VAL A 153 2.36 -16.66 29.15
N TRP A 154 2.96 -15.63 28.54
CA TRP A 154 3.48 -14.47 29.25
C TRP A 154 2.39 -13.61 29.89
N THR A 155 1.21 -13.54 29.27
CA THR A 155 0.11 -12.67 29.75
C THR A 155 -0.86 -13.35 30.71
N LYS A 156 -0.71 -14.66 30.98
CA LYS A 156 -1.57 -15.41 31.90
C LYS A 156 -1.59 -14.83 33.32
N ALA A 157 -0.51 -14.17 33.74
CA ALA A 157 -0.36 -13.58 35.07
C ALA A 157 -0.88 -12.13 35.21
N ARG A 158 -1.23 -11.45 34.11
CA ARG A 158 -1.65 -10.02 34.14
C ARG A 158 -2.77 -9.73 33.12
N PRO A 159 -4.06 -9.74 33.54
CA PRO A 159 -5.19 -9.55 32.62
C PRO A 159 -5.20 -8.16 31.96
N ASN A 160 -4.75 -7.12 32.65
CA ASN A 160 -4.68 -5.76 32.09
C ASN A 160 -3.69 -5.68 30.91
N VAL A 161 -2.55 -6.38 31.00
CA VAL A 161 -1.53 -6.39 29.92
C VAL A 161 -2.07 -7.09 28.68
N ARG A 162 -2.81 -8.19 28.86
CA ARG A 162 -3.48 -8.90 27.77
C ARG A 162 -4.46 -7.99 27.03
N GLN A 163 -5.28 -7.23 27.76
CA GLN A 163 -6.25 -6.32 27.15
C GLN A 163 -5.57 -5.19 26.37
N THR A 164 -4.49 -4.62 26.90
CA THR A 164 -3.71 -3.59 26.19
C THR A 164 -3.10 -4.13 24.90
N ILE A 165 -2.51 -5.34 24.91
CA ILE A 165 -1.93 -5.95 23.71
C ILE A 165 -3.00 -6.19 22.64
N LEU A 166 -4.17 -6.70 23.03
CA LEU A 166 -5.29 -6.92 22.10
C LEU A 166 -5.79 -5.60 21.51
N PHE A 167 -5.93 -4.56 22.32
CA PHE A 167 -6.42 -3.26 21.89
C PHE A 167 -5.43 -2.57 20.94
N THR A 168 -4.15 -2.57 21.29
CA THR A 168 -3.06 -2.05 20.45
C THR A 168 -2.93 -2.86 19.15
N GLY A 169 -3.07 -4.18 19.21
CA GLY A 169 -3.07 -5.05 18.04
C GLY A 169 -4.26 -4.79 17.10
N ALA A 170 -5.46 -4.62 17.66
CA ALA A 170 -6.66 -4.27 16.89
C ALA A 170 -6.51 -2.90 16.21
N PHE A 171 -6.02 -1.90 16.94
CA PHE A 171 -5.74 -0.58 16.38
C PHE A 171 -4.71 -0.65 15.25
N GLY A 172 -3.60 -1.37 15.45
CA GLY A 172 -2.57 -1.55 14.44
C GLY A 172 -3.10 -2.26 13.19
N LEU A 173 -3.94 -3.28 13.36
CA LEU A 173 -4.57 -4.00 12.25
C LEU A 173 -5.55 -3.10 11.48
N SER A 174 -6.39 -2.35 12.18
CA SER A 174 -7.30 -1.36 11.56
C SER A 174 -6.54 -0.30 10.77
N ALA A 175 -5.43 0.19 11.31
CA ALA A 175 -4.58 1.18 10.65
C ALA A 175 -3.95 0.61 9.36
N ALA A 176 -3.41 -0.60 9.45
CA ALA A 176 -2.79 -1.29 8.33
C ALA A 176 -3.81 -1.55 7.19
N LEU A 177 -4.98 -2.07 7.52
CA LEU A 177 -6.07 -2.30 6.57
C LEU A 177 -6.57 -1.01 5.93
N SER A 178 -6.65 0.06 6.71
CA SER A 178 -7.09 1.36 6.22
C SER A 178 -6.13 1.89 5.14
N VAL A 179 -4.83 1.91 5.44
CA VAL A 179 -3.80 2.34 4.49
C VAL A 179 -3.87 1.50 3.22
N LEU A 180 -3.96 0.17 3.34
CA LEU A 180 -4.05 -0.72 2.18
C LEU A 180 -5.31 -0.47 1.34
N THR A 181 -6.47 -0.31 1.98
CA THR A 181 -7.73 -0.09 1.27
C THR A 181 -7.73 1.25 0.52
N VAL A 182 -7.31 2.33 1.17
CA VAL A 182 -7.27 3.66 0.56
C VAL A 182 -6.28 3.69 -0.60
N THR A 183 -5.10 3.08 -0.45
CA THR A 183 -4.09 3.03 -1.51
C THR A 183 -4.50 2.13 -2.68
N VAL A 184 -5.21 1.02 -2.44
CA VAL A 184 -5.85 0.22 -3.51
C VAL A 184 -6.88 1.06 -4.27
N LEU A 185 -7.79 1.74 -3.57
CA LEU A 185 -8.81 2.58 -4.19
C LEU A 185 -8.20 3.71 -5.02
N TRP A 186 -7.11 4.30 -4.52
CA TRP A 186 -6.32 5.29 -5.25
C TRP A 186 -5.75 4.69 -6.54
N ALA A 187 -5.15 3.49 -6.48
CA ALA A 187 -4.66 2.79 -7.67
C ALA A 187 -5.78 2.51 -8.69
N LEU A 188 -6.95 2.08 -8.22
CA LEU A 188 -8.13 1.85 -9.07
C LEU A 188 -8.64 3.13 -9.72
N TYR A 189 -8.67 4.25 -9.00
CA TYR A 189 -9.05 5.55 -9.57
C TYR A 189 -8.14 5.93 -10.74
N PHE A 190 -6.81 5.80 -10.60
CA PHE A 190 -5.90 6.11 -11.70
C PHE A 190 -6.10 5.16 -12.90
N LEU A 191 -6.26 3.87 -12.64
CA LEU A 191 -6.44 2.88 -13.70
C LEU A 191 -7.79 3.00 -14.43
N THR A 192 -8.85 3.41 -13.74
CA THR A 192 -10.21 3.46 -14.31
C THR A 192 -10.58 4.84 -14.85
N ALA A 193 -10.30 5.90 -14.10
CA ALA A 193 -10.74 7.24 -14.44
C ALA A 193 -9.68 8.03 -15.24
N VAL A 194 -8.39 7.82 -14.95
CA VAL A 194 -7.32 8.61 -15.59
C VAL A 194 -6.87 7.96 -16.90
N VAL A 195 -6.66 6.65 -16.94
CA VAL A 195 -6.27 5.94 -18.19
C VAL A 195 -7.38 6.00 -19.24
N ASN A 196 -8.65 5.89 -18.83
CA ASN A 196 -9.79 5.84 -19.75
C ASN A 196 -10.31 7.22 -20.17
N ARG A 197 -9.75 8.31 -19.64
CA ARG A 197 -10.07 9.65 -20.13
C ARG A 197 -9.42 9.82 -21.51
N THR A 198 -10.19 9.55 -22.55
CA THR A 198 -9.95 10.10 -23.88
C THR A 198 -10.22 11.60 -23.80
N ASP A 199 -9.18 12.41 -23.88
CA ASP A 199 -9.32 13.85 -24.09
C ASP A 199 -10.31 14.09 -25.24
N GLY A 200 -11.42 14.75 -24.96
CA GLY A 200 -12.33 15.33 -25.95
C GLY A 200 -11.81 16.69 -26.39
#